data_AF-A0A0F9PNU2-F1
#
_entry.id   AF-A0A0F9PNU2-F1
#
_cell.length_a   1.000
_cell.length_b   1.000
_cell.length_c   1.000
_cell.angle_alpha   90.00
_cell.angle_beta   90.00
_cell.angle_gamma   90.00
#
_symmetry.space_group_name_H-M   'P 1'
#
loop_
_entity.id
_entity.type
_entity.pdbx_description
1 polymer ?
#
loop_
_entity_poly.entity_id
_entity_poly.type
_entity_poly.pdbx_seq_one_letter_code
_entity_poly.pdbx_strand_id
1 'polypeptide(L)' 'MGYFSNGSEGSDYQEQWCQRCGNDVNQDCAVWMAHLIANYEECNKPESILHLLIPMDGIENKQCRMFREAKR' A
#
# COMPACT_ATOMS: atom_id res chain seq x y z
N MET A 1 1.86 -1.15 -9.55
CA MET A 1 1.80 -1.46 -8.11
C MET A 1 2.15 -0.23 -7.32
N GLY A 2 1.71 -0.10 -6.08
CA GLY A 2 2.06 1.04 -5.25
C GLY A 2 3.57 1.20 -5.16
N TYR A 3 4.06 2.41 -5.39
CA TYR A 3 5.48 2.75 -5.36
C TYR A 3 5.70 3.92 -4.40
N PHE A 4 6.62 3.74 -3.46
CA PHE A 4 6.99 4.75 -2.48
C PHE A 4 8.43 5.15 -2.77
N SER A 5 8.62 6.35 -3.32
CA SER A 5 9.95 6.82 -3.76
C SER A 5 10.87 7.11 -2.57
N ASN A 6 10.29 7.38 -1.40
CA ASN A 6 11.00 7.72 -0.17
C ASN A 6 10.13 7.42 1.07
N GLY A 7 10.73 7.59 2.26
CA GLY A 7 10.06 7.35 3.53
C GLY A 7 8.90 8.32 3.82
N SER A 8 8.95 9.55 3.31
CA SER A 8 7.88 10.54 3.49
C SER A 8 6.61 10.12 2.73
N GLU A 9 6.71 9.75 1.45
CA GLU A 9 5.56 9.22 0.69
C GLU A 9 4.97 7.98 1.34
N GLY A 10 5.82 7.09 1.86
CA GLY A 10 5.39 5.91 2.61
C GLY A 10 4.61 6.28 3.87
N SER A 11 5.10 7.28 4.62
CA SER A 11 4.49 7.76 5.85
C SER A 11 3.15 8.45 5.59
N ASP A 12 3.09 9.33 4.57
CA ASP A 12 1.87 10.03 4.16
C ASP A 12 0.78 9.02 3.77
N TYR A 13 1.15 7.99 3.00
CA TYR A 13 0.21 6.93 2.64
C TYR A 13 -0.25 6.11 3.85
N GLN A 14 0.67 5.80 4.77
CA GLN A 14 0.33 5.07 5.99
C GLN A 14 -0.66 5.86 6.86
N GLU A 15 -0.44 7.17 7.05
CA GLU A 15 -1.34 8.05 7.80
C GLU A 15 -2.68 8.21 7.09
N GLN A 16 -2.68 8.42 5.77
CA GLN A 16 -3.89 8.66 4.99
C GLN A 16 -4.78 7.41 4.92
N TRP A 17 -4.19 6.22 4.82
CA TRP A 17 -4.90 4.98 4.55
C TRP A 17 -4.68 3.89 5.60
N CYS A 18 -3.43 3.45 5.85
CA CYS A 18 -3.20 2.28 6.71
C CYS A 18 -3.77 2.47 8.12
N GLN A 19 -3.48 3.59 8.79
CA GLN A 19 -3.93 3.86 10.17
C GLN A 19 -5.45 3.92 10.34
N ARG A 20 -6.18 4.15 9.23
CA ARG A 20 -7.65 4.19 9.19
C ARG A 20 -8.27 2.86 8.76
N CYS A 21 -7.46 1.90 8.35
CA CYS A 21 -7.90 0.61 7.86
C CYS A 21 -8.13 -0.34 9.04
N GLY A 22 -9.30 -0.98 9.12
CA GLY A 22 -9.59 -2.03 10.10
C GLY A 22 -8.77 -3.31 9.91
N ASN A 23 -7.97 -3.41 8.84
CA ASN A 23 -6.99 -4.50 8.68
C ASN A 23 -5.60 -4.11 9.20
N ASP A 24 -5.39 -2.87 9.63
CA ASP A 24 -4.13 -2.41 10.23
C ASP A 24 -4.14 -2.68 11.75
N VAL A 25 -3.78 -3.90 12.11
CA VAL A 25 -3.77 -4.35 13.52
C VAL A 25 -2.39 -4.03 14.12
N ASN A 26 -2.36 -3.28 15.22
CA ASN A 26 -1.11 -2.85 15.87
C ASN A 26 -0.13 -2.11 14.93
N GLN A 27 -0.64 -1.36 13.94
CA GLN A 27 0.15 -0.66 12.92
C GLN A 27 0.93 -1.61 11.99
N ASP A 28 0.47 -2.86 11.84
CA ASP A 28 1.08 -3.88 10.99
C ASP A 28 0.19 -4.23 9.78
N CYS A 29 0.05 -3.27 8.86
CA CYS A 29 -0.68 -3.47 7.61
C CYS A 29 0.12 -4.40 6.66
N ALA A 30 -0.26 -5.68 6.63
CA ALA A 30 0.40 -6.70 5.80
C ALA A 30 0.49 -6.34 4.30
N VAL A 31 -0.55 -5.68 3.75
CA VAL A 31 -0.54 -5.25 2.34
C VAL A 31 0.54 -4.19 2.10
N TRP A 32 0.66 -3.22 3.01
CA TRP A 32 1.67 -2.18 2.91
C TRP A 32 3.07 -2.75 3.11
N MET A 33 3.26 -3.64 4.11
CA MET A 33 4.52 -4.33 4.33
C MET A 33 4.98 -5.15 3.11
N ALA A 34 4.06 -5.86 2.44
CA ALA A 34 4.37 -6.58 1.21
C ALA A 34 4.88 -5.64 0.11
N HIS A 35 4.33 -4.42 0.01
CA HIS A 35 4.82 -3.41 -0.94
C HIS A 35 6.15 -2.80 -0.53
N LEU A 36 6.52 -2.77 0.75
CA LEU A 36 7.84 -2.30 1.16
C LEU A 36 8.92 -3.36 0.91
N ILE A 37 8.60 -4.63 1.11
CA ILE A 37 9.56 -5.74 1.01
C ILE A 37 9.77 -6.19 -0.44
N ALA A 38 8.69 -6.48 -1.17
CA ALA A 38 8.77 -7.15 -2.48
C ALA A 38 8.71 -6.18 -3.67
N ASN A 39 8.68 -4.86 -3.41
CA ASN A 39 8.52 -3.83 -4.42
C ASN A 39 9.51 -3.94 -5.58
N TYR A 40 10.78 -4.18 -5.26
CA TYR A 40 11.85 -4.14 -6.23
C TYR A 40 11.83 -5.39 -7.13
N GLU A 41 11.45 -6.52 -6.56
CA GLU A 41 11.38 -7.80 -7.26
C GLU A 41 10.14 -7.92 -8.14
N GLU A 42 9.05 -7.28 -7.75
CA GLU A 42 7.75 -7.40 -8.38
C GLU A 42 7.44 -6.26 -9.36
N CYS A 43 8.19 -5.15 -9.35
CA CYS A 43 7.89 -3.94 -10.13
C CYS A 43 7.76 -4.17 -11.66
N ASN A 44 8.53 -5.10 -12.20
CA ASN A 44 8.55 -5.43 -13.63
C ASN A 44 7.67 -6.64 -13.98
N LYS A 45 6.89 -7.17 -13.02
CA LYS A 45 5.99 -8.30 -13.21
C LYS A 45 4.55 -7.78 -13.32
N PRO A 46 4.01 -7.56 -14.53
CA PRO A 46 2.68 -6.95 -14.70
C PRO A 46 1.57 -7.77 -14.04
N GLU A 47 1.75 -9.08 -13.91
CA GLU A 47 0.81 -10.01 -13.26
C GLU A 47 0.98 -10.09 -11.74
N SER A 48 1.91 -9.32 -11.15
CA SER A 48 2.11 -9.35 -9.71
C SER A 48 0.87 -8.85 -8.98
N ILE A 49 0.48 -9.60 -7.95
CA ILE A 49 -0.67 -9.26 -7.10
C ILE A 49 -0.52 -7.88 -6.44
N LEU A 50 0.70 -7.37 -6.28
CA LEU A 50 0.95 -6.02 -5.77
C LEU A 50 0.35 -4.93 -6.68
N HIS A 51 0.24 -5.17 -7.99
CA HIS A 51 -0.43 -4.24 -8.90
C HIS A 51 -1.93 -4.12 -8.62
N LEU A 52 -2.54 -5.16 -8.05
CA LEU A 52 -3.96 -5.18 -7.72
C LEU A 52 -4.23 -4.57 -6.33
N LEU A 53 -3.35 -4.83 -5.37
CA LEU A 53 -3.56 -4.47 -3.97
C LEU A 53 -3.46 -2.96 -3.73
N ILE A 54 -2.42 -2.29 -4.24
CA ILE A 54 -2.28 -0.83 -4.23
C ILE A 54 -2.12 -0.38 -5.69
N PRO A 55 -3.19 0.08 -6.36
CA PRO A 55 -3.10 0.52 -7.75
C PRO A 55 -2.45 1.91 -7.85
N MET A 56 -1.90 2.22 -9.02
CA MET A 56 -1.42 3.56 -9.38
C MET A 56 -2.12 4.05 -10.64
N ASP A 57 -2.28 5.36 -10.79
CA ASP A 57 -2.75 6.01 -12.03
C ASP A 57 -1.59 6.53 -12.91
N GLY A 58 -0.36 6.14 -12.58
CA GLY A 58 0.85 6.54 -13.28
C GLY A 58 1.64 7.64 -12.56
N ILE A 59 1.02 8.35 -11.60
CA ILE A 59 1.70 9.41 -10.83
C ILE A 59 1.61 9.13 -9.33
N GLU A 60 0.45 8.69 -8.83
CA GLU A 60 0.22 8.54 -7.39
C GLU A 60 -0.33 7.15 -7.02
N ASN A 61 -0.03 6.75 -5.77
CA ASN A 61 -0.63 5.58 -5.15
C ASN A 61 -2.09 5.85 -4.83
N LYS A 62 -2.97 4.97 -5.28
CA LYS A 62 -4.39 5.00 -4.93
C LYS A 62 -4.64 4.21 -3.66
N GLN A 63 -5.82 4.42 -3.08
CA GLN A 63 -6.28 3.66 -1.92
C GLN A 63 -6.18 2.15 -2.17
N CYS A 64 -5.65 1.43 -1.17
CA CYS A 64 -5.59 -0.02 -1.14
C CYS A 64 -6.97 -0.66 -1.42
N ARG A 65 -7.02 -1.68 -2.29
CA ARG A 65 -8.26 -2.40 -2.61
C ARG A 65 -8.79 -3.26 -1.46
N MET A 66 -7.93 -3.60 -0.51
CA MET A 66 -8.31 -4.28 0.73
C MET A 66 -8.67 -3.29 1.84
N PHE A 67 -8.71 -1.98 1.57
CA PHE A 67 -9.06 -0.98 2.57
C PHE A 67 -10.49 -1.20 3.08
N ARG A 68 -10.62 -1.26 4.40
CA ARG A 68 -11.90 -1.30 5.10
C ARG A 68 -11.82 -0.25 6.19
N GLU A 69 -12.66 0.77 6.15
CA GLU A 69 -12.64 1.80 7.20
C GLU A 69 -12.83 1.13 8.58
N ALA A 70 -11.96 1.44 9.52
CA ALA A 70 -12.11 1.01 10.90
C ALA A 70 -13.42 1.62 11.45
N LYS A 71 -14.29 0.76 12.02
CA LYS A 71 -15.47 1.26 12.73
C LYS A 71 -14.97 1.94 14.02
N ARG A 72 -15.28 3.23 14.15
CA ARG A 72 -15.11 3.98 15.42
C ARG A 72 -16.01 3.41 16.51
#